data_AF-A0A397W452-F1
#
_entry.id   AF-A0A397W452-F1
#
_cell.length_a   1.000
_cell.length_b   1.000
_cell.length_c   1.000
_cell.angle_alpha   90.00
_cell.angle_beta   90.00
_cell.angle_gamma   90.00
#
_symmetry.space_group_name_H-M   'P 1'
#
loop_
_entity.id
_entity.type
_entity.pdbx_description
1 polymer ?
#
loop_
_entity_poly.entity_id
_entity_poly.type
_entity_poly.pdbx_seq_one_letter_code
_entity_poly.pdbx_strand_id
1 'polypeptide(L)' 'MQEALYQEPELLLKSDDFTSLEVETVNWLLQRDDLGMLELDLWRRLVEWGIDQLQTTLDPEVASHSGC' A
#
# COMPACT_ATOMS: atom_id res chain seq x y z
N MET A 1 -14.76 6.61 10.61
CA MET A 1 -14.79 5.17 10.27
C MET A 1 -13.44 4.61 9.80
N GLN A 2 -12.45 5.46 9.43
CA GLN A 2 -11.08 5.02 9.09
C GLN A 2 -10.16 4.80 10.32
N GLU A 3 -10.59 5.16 11.53
CA GLU A 3 -9.73 5.11 12.73
C GLU A 3 -9.36 3.68 13.17
N ALA A 4 -10.19 2.68 12.90
CA ALA A 4 -9.93 1.30 13.35
C ALA A 4 -8.78 0.61 12.59
N LEU A 5 -8.58 0.94 11.30
CA LEU A 5 -7.54 0.31 10.47
C LEU A 5 -6.12 0.73 10.88
N TYR A 6 -5.96 1.93 11.46
CA TYR A 6 -4.67 2.43 11.94
C TYR A 6 -4.31 1.90 13.34
N GLN A 7 -5.26 1.31 14.05
CA GLN A 7 -5.01 0.70 15.36
C GLN A 7 -4.46 -0.72 15.23
N GLU A 8 -4.81 -1.43 14.16
CA GLU A 8 -4.40 -2.82 13.92
C GLU A 8 -3.65 -2.93 12.58
N PRO A 9 -2.33 -2.66 12.56
CA PRO A 9 -1.54 -2.66 11.32
C PRO A 9 -1.53 -4.01 10.61
N GLU A 10 -1.68 -5.11 11.36
CA GLU A 10 -1.77 -6.46 10.81
C GLU A 10 -2.99 -6.65 9.90
N LEU A 11 -4.14 -6.06 10.26
CA LEU A 11 -5.36 -6.13 9.45
C LEU A 11 -5.21 -5.31 8.17
N LEU A 12 -4.57 -4.14 8.27
CA LEU A 12 -4.27 -3.28 7.12
C LEU A 12 -3.32 -4.00 6.14
N LEU A 13 -2.25 -4.63 6.64
CA LEU A 13 -1.28 -5.38 5.84
C LEU A 13 -1.88 -6.62 5.16
N LYS A 14 -2.88 -7.24 5.79
CA LYS A 14 -3.55 -8.45 5.27
C LYS A 14 -4.67 -8.12 4.28
N SER A 15 -5.17 -6.89 4.29
CA SER A 15 -6.22 -6.44 3.38
C SER A 15 -5.83 -6.64 1.92
N ASP A 16 -6.81 -6.95 1.08
CA ASP A 16 -6.64 -7.00 -0.37
C ASP A 16 -6.38 -5.59 -0.94
N ASP A 17 -6.88 -4.56 -0.26
CA ASP A 17 -6.73 -3.15 -0.66
C ASP A 17 -5.36 -2.55 -0.29
N PHE A 18 -4.44 -3.33 0.29
CA PHE A 18 -3.11 -2.86 0.69
C PHE A 18 -2.34 -2.23 -0.48
N THR A 19 -2.47 -2.77 -1.69
CA THR A 19 -1.76 -2.27 -2.87
C THR A 19 -2.20 -0.86 -3.29
N SER A 20 -3.39 -0.43 -2.85
CA SER A 20 -3.98 0.89 -3.12
C SER A 20 -3.50 1.98 -2.15
N LEU A 21 -2.69 1.64 -1.15
CA LEU A 21 -2.20 2.61 -0.16
C LEU A 21 -1.21 3.58 -0.79
N GLU A 22 -1.33 4.86 -0.43
CA GLU A 22 -0.38 5.89 -0.81
C GLU A 22 1.00 5.66 -0.17
N VAL A 23 2.05 6.11 -0.85
CA VAL A 23 3.46 5.97 -0.41
C VAL A 23 3.66 6.49 1.01
N GLU A 24 3.03 7.61 1.37
CA GLU A 24 3.13 8.20 2.70
C GLU A 24 2.55 7.29 3.79
N THR A 25 1.44 6.60 3.48
CA THR A 25 0.80 5.63 4.39
C THR A 25 1.68 4.39 4.58
N VAL A 26 2.24 3.85 3.49
CA VAL A 26 3.16 2.71 3.57
C VAL A 26 4.43 3.09 4.34
N ASN A 27 4.99 4.28 4.10
CA ASN A 27 6.17 4.76 4.82
C ASN A 27 5.91 4.95 6.31
N TRP A 28 4.73 5.45 6.70
CA TRP A 28 4.31 5.52 8.10
C TRP A 28 4.17 4.13 8.71
N LEU A 29 3.57 3.18 7.98
CA LEU A 29 3.35 1.82 8.44
C LEU A 29 4.69 1.12 8.73
N LEU A 30 5.69 1.28 7.85
CA LEU A 30 7.02 0.69 8.03
C LEU A 30 7.84 1.25 9.20
N GLN A 31 7.44 2.38 9.77
CA GLN A 31 8.07 2.95 10.96
C GLN A 31 7.53 2.35 12.27
N ARG A 32 6.51 1.47 12.19
CA ARG A 32 5.91 0.84 13.36
C ARG A 32 6.60 -0.47 13.70
N ASP A 33 6.80 -0.72 14.99
CA ASP A 33 7.37 -1.96 15.51
C ASP A 33 6.30 -3.04 15.81
N ASP A 34 5.01 -2.69 15.76
CA ASP A 34 3.89 -3.51 16.20
C ASP A 34 3.06 -4.09 15.05
N LEU A 35 3.69 -4.39 13.92
CA LEU A 35 3.02 -4.82 12.68
C LEU A 35 2.29 -6.17 12.77
N GLY A 36 2.62 -7.02 13.75
CA GLY A 36 1.97 -8.33 13.94
C GLY A 36 2.20 -9.33 12.78
N MET A 37 3.16 -9.07 11.90
CA MET A 37 3.43 -9.86 10.69
C MET A 37 4.92 -10.28 10.62
N LEU A 38 5.19 -11.45 10.05
CA LEU A 38 6.56 -11.88 9.78
C LEU A 38 7.21 -10.98 8.74
N GLU A 39 8.49 -10.66 8.93
CA GLU A 39 9.25 -9.80 8.02
C GLU A 39 9.19 -10.29 6.57
N LEU A 40 9.32 -11.60 6.33
CA LEU A 40 9.25 -12.16 4.98
C LEU A 40 7.89 -11.94 4.30
N ASP A 41 6.80 -11.99 5.06
CA ASP A 41 5.46 -11.75 4.52
C ASP A 41 5.23 -10.26 4.26
N LEU A 42 5.75 -9.39 5.14
CA LEU A 42 5.77 -7.95 4.94
C LEU A 42 6.53 -7.57 3.67
N TRP A 43 7.74 -8.10 3.48
CA TRP A 43 8.54 -7.83 2.28
C TRP A 43 7.84 -8.32 1.00
N ARG A 44 7.14 -9.46 1.05
CA ARG A 44 6.35 -9.95 -0.08
C ARG A 44 5.22 -8.98 -0.44
N ARG A 45 4.46 -8.52 0.56
CA ARG A 45 3.39 -7.52 0.37
C ARG A 45 3.92 -6.21 -0.20
N LEU A 46 5.07 -5.72 0.28
CA LEU A 46 5.70 -4.50 -0.25
C LEU A 46 6.11 -4.62 -1.72
N VAL A 47 6.60 -5.79 -2.14
CA VAL A 47 6.94 -6.04 -3.55
C VAL A 47 5.67 -6.05 -4.41
N GLU A 48 4.59 -6.69 -3.95
CA GLU A 48 3.28 -6.69 -4.63
C GLU A 48 2.73 -5.26 -4.78
N TRP A 49 2.77 -4.46 -3.71
CA TRP A 49 2.41 -3.04 -3.74
C TRP A 49 3.27 -2.25 -4.74
N GLY A 50 4.59 -2.43 -4.72
CA GLY A 50 5.49 -1.72 -5.64
C GLY A 50 5.23 -2.04 -7.12
N ILE A 51 4.82 -3.28 -7.43
CA ILE A 51 4.44 -3.69 -8.78
C ILE A 51 3.13 -3.02 -9.22
N ASP A 52 2.14 -2.93 -8.32
CA ASP A 52 0.84 -2.30 -8.59
C ASP A 52 0.96 -0.80 -8.86
N GLN A 53 1.83 -0.12 -8.09
CA GLN A 53 2.17 1.29 -8.30
C GLN A 53 2.86 1.50 -9.67
N LEU A 54 3.72 0.57 -10.09
CA LEU A 54 4.35 0.63 -11.39
C LEU A 54 3.36 0.42 -12.54
N GLN A 55 2.42 -0.52 -12.41
CA GLN A 55 1.35 -0.71 -13.41
C GLN A 55 0.53 0.56 -13.58
N THR A 56 0.06 1.13 -12.46
CA THR A 56 -0.66 2.42 -12.44
C THR A 56 0.13 3.55 -13.12
N THR A 57 1.46 3.56 -12.98
CA THR A 57 2.34 4.57 -13.58
C THR A 57 2.59 4.35 -15.07
N LEU A 58 2.52 3.10 -15.54
CA LEU A 58 2.81 2.72 -16.92
C LEU A 58 1.56 2.66 -17.82
N ASP A 59 0.35 2.84 -17.29
CA ASP A 59 -0.88 2.94 -18.06
C ASP A 59 -1.00 4.31 -18.77
N PRO A 60 -0.85 4.39 -20.12
CA PRO A 60 -0.92 5.65 -20.86
C PRO A 60 -2.33 6.23 -21.00
N GLU A 61 -3.38 5.55 -20.52
CA GLU A 61 -4.77 6.02 -20.64
C GLU A 61 -5.16 7.11 -19.62
N VAL A 62 -4.51 7.18 -18.45
CA VAL A 62 -4.76 8.26 -17.46
C VAL A 62 -3.99 9.54 -17.78
N ALA A 63 -2.86 9.45 -18.48
CA ALA A 63 -2.10 10.63 -18.92
C ALA A 63 -2.84 11.50 -19.96
N SER A 64 -3.95 11.01 -20.50
CA SER A 64 -4.69 11.65 -21.60
C SER A 64 -5.89 12.50 -21.18
N HIS A 65 -6.24 12.58 -19.88
CA HIS A 65 -7.45 13.31 -19.42
C HIS A 65 -7.18 14.57 -18.57
N SER A 66 -5.97 15.14 -18.63
CA SER A 66 -5.67 16.46 -18.04
C SER A 66 -5.17 17.48 -19.08
N GLY A 67 -5.73 17.42 -20.30
CA GLY A 67 -5.38 18.35 -21.36
C GLY A 67 -6.37 18.40 -22.53
N CYS A 68 -7.62 18.80 -22.25
CA CYS A 68 -8.52 19.50 -23.18
C CYS A 68 -9.44 20.41 -22.35
#